data_AF-A0A059XZ99-F1
#
_entry.id   AF-A0A059XZ99-F1
#
_cell.length_a   1.000
_cell.length_b   1.000
_cell.length_c   1.000
_cell.angle_alpha   90.00
_cell.angle_beta   90.00
_cell.angle_gamma   90.00
#
_symmetry.space_group_name_H-M   'P 1'
#
loop_
_entity.id
_entity.type
_entity.pdbx_description
1 polymer ?
#
loop_
_entity_poly.entity_id
_entity_poly.type
_entity_poly.pdbx_seq_one_letter_code
_entity_poly.pdbx_strand_id
1 'polypeptide(L)'
;MTNKLIGKVYKQRNKENKFPIAKDRLGDDIFGHGINRPYLIFYSDDKVYYLSAKSVSDKNRKNTEDDKGNLILKTDLYGNDKEIAINCSVINVMDRKLFESLYVEDSEWNNVQTSADIYDKVMHKLYENLNDIQYFEIDSFSDTQTNWKFRDEGLKNKKVCEAIIKNYCIYFSKQLSDQIINNMKDLFFKDLEYKYKNIVYESQKEERRFTLKL
;
A
#
# COMPACT_ATOMS: atom_id res chain seq x y z
N MET A 1 13.72 13.79 10.63
CA MET A 1 13.34 13.19 9.33
C MET A 1 12.02 12.48 9.54
N THR A 2 11.00 12.78 8.74
CA THR A 2 9.78 11.96 8.75
C THR A 2 10.11 10.69 7.99
N ASN A 3 10.37 9.56 8.64
CA ASN A 3 10.64 8.29 7.95
C ASN A 3 9.35 7.81 7.27
N LYS A 4 9.04 8.26 6.05
CA LYS A 4 7.84 7.77 5.35
C LYS A 4 8.04 6.29 4.98
N LEU A 5 7.02 5.48 5.17
CA LEU A 5 7.00 4.07 4.76
C LEU A 5 6.66 4.02 3.27
N ILE A 6 7.65 4.22 2.41
CA ILE A 6 7.48 4.16 0.95
C ILE A 6 8.16 2.89 0.45
N GLY A 7 7.40 1.99 -0.17
CA GLY A 7 7.91 0.70 -0.64
C GLY A 7 8.32 -0.25 0.48
N LYS A 8 7.81 -0.03 1.69
CA LYS A 8 8.08 -0.89 2.85
C LYS A 8 7.16 -2.10 2.84
N VAL A 9 7.66 -3.21 3.33
CA VAL A 9 6.95 -4.49 3.43
C VAL A 9 6.82 -4.86 4.90
N TYR A 10 5.61 -5.22 5.31
CA TYR A 10 5.31 -5.70 6.65
C TYR A 10 4.52 -7.00 6.57
N LYS A 11 4.89 -7.98 7.38
CA LYS A 11 4.30 -9.32 7.32
C LYS A 11 4.05 -9.92 8.69
N GLN A 12 4.98 -9.84 9.62
CA GLN A 12 4.90 -10.57 10.90
C GLN A 12 4.15 -9.77 11.96
N ARG A 13 2.90 -10.15 12.23
CA ARG A 13 2.03 -9.47 13.22
C ARG A 13 2.21 -10.03 14.63
N ASN A 14 1.94 -9.19 15.62
CA ASN A 14 1.80 -9.58 17.02
C ASN A 14 0.66 -10.59 17.18
N LYS A 15 0.81 -11.57 18.08
CA LYS A 15 -0.19 -12.63 18.27
C LYS A 15 -1.49 -12.16 18.95
N GLU A 16 -1.45 -10.97 19.55
CA GLU A 16 -2.53 -10.40 20.35
C GLU A 16 -3.71 -9.95 19.50
N ASN A 17 -3.46 -9.33 18.34
CA ASN A 17 -4.51 -8.90 17.42
C ASN A 17 -4.55 -9.84 16.21
N LYS A 18 -5.60 -10.67 16.16
CA LYS A 18 -5.84 -11.62 15.06
C LYS A 18 -6.85 -11.13 14.02
N PHE A 19 -7.37 -9.93 14.20
CA PHE A 19 -8.43 -9.41 13.35
C PHE A 19 -7.90 -9.04 11.96
N PRO A 20 -8.74 -9.15 10.92
CA PRO A 20 -8.37 -8.82 9.55
C PRO A 20 -8.03 -7.33 9.45
N ILE A 21 -6.95 -7.01 8.74
CA ILE A 21 -6.56 -5.62 8.47
C ILE A 21 -6.64 -5.26 7.00
N ALA A 22 -7.29 -6.09 6.20
CA ALA A 22 -7.46 -5.82 4.78
C ALA A 22 -8.78 -6.41 4.30
N LYS A 23 -9.38 -5.73 3.33
CA LYS A 23 -10.53 -6.20 2.57
C LYS A 23 -10.17 -6.53 1.13
N ASP A 24 -10.96 -7.39 0.53
CA ASP A 24 -10.94 -7.63 -0.91
C ASP A 24 -11.83 -6.63 -1.67
N ARG A 25 -11.98 -6.83 -2.99
CA ARG A 25 -12.73 -5.91 -3.85
C ARG A 25 -14.23 -5.90 -3.55
N LEU A 26 -14.77 -6.99 -3.00
CA LEU A 26 -16.16 -7.11 -2.60
C LEU A 26 -16.42 -6.48 -1.23
N GLY A 27 -15.36 -6.12 -0.51
CA GLY A 27 -15.43 -5.60 0.85
C GLY A 27 -15.42 -6.71 1.91
N ASP A 28 -15.14 -7.95 1.51
CA ASP A 28 -15.00 -9.06 2.43
C ASP A 28 -13.64 -9.00 3.12
N ASP A 29 -13.63 -9.33 4.41
CA ASP A 29 -12.40 -9.34 5.20
C ASP A 29 -11.47 -10.47 4.75
N ILE A 30 -10.19 -10.13 4.56
CA ILE A 30 -9.17 -11.10 4.17
C ILE A 30 -8.64 -11.81 5.42
N PHE A 31 -9.25 -12.96 5.74
CA PHE A 31 -8.81 -13.83 6.82
C PHE A 31 -7.72 -14.84 6.40
N GLY A 32 -7.48 -15.03 5.09
CA GLY A 32 -6.74 -16.17 4.53
C GLY A 32 -5.22 -16.14 4.70
N HIS A 33 -4.68 -17.25 5.23
CA HIS A 33 -3.27 -17.61 5.52
C HIS A 33 -2.66 -17.06 6.82
N GLY A 34 -3.49 -16.85 7.84
CA GLY A 34 -3.06 -16.41 9.16
C GLY A 34 -2.73 -14.92 9.19
N ILE A 35 -2.47 -14.41 10.39
CA ILE A 35 -2.19 -12.99 10.62
C ILE A 35 -0.96 -12.47 9.84
N ASN A 36 -0.10 -13.37 9.35
CA ASN A 36 1.20 -13.03 8.76
C ASN A 36 1.20 -12.88 7.24
N ARG A 37 0.15 -12.28 6.70
CA ARG A 37 0.08 -11.91 5.29
C ARG A 37 1.02 -10.72 5.02
N PRO A 38 1.82 -10.75 3.93
CA PRO A 38 2.63 -9.60 3.56
C PRO A 38 1.77 -8.46 2.99
N TYR A 39 2.09 -7.25 3.44
CA TYR A 39 1.50 -6.00 2.96
C TYR A 39 2.61 -5.09 2.43
N LEU A 40 2.40 -4.56 1.23
CA LEU A 40 3.25 -3.55 0.64
C LEU A 40 2.65 -2.17 0.91
N ILE A 41 3.40 -1.31 1.61
CA ILE A 41 3.07 0.09 1.78
C ILE A 41 3.63 0.86 0.58
N PHE A 42 2.77 1.39 -0.27
CA PHE A 42 3.22 2.21 -1.40
C PHE A 42 3.42 3.68 -1.00
N TYR A 43 2.74 4.14 0.05
CA TYR A 43 2.86 5.49 0.60
C TYR A 43 2.49 5.52 2.09
N SER A 44 3.14 6.40 2.85
CA SER A 44 2.67 6.76 4.19
C SER A 44 2.98 8.21 4.56
N ASP A 45 2.15 8.74 5.47
CA ASP A 45 2.39 9.96 6.24
C ASP A 45 1.85 9.74 7.66
N ASP A 46 0.83 10.48 8.09
CA ASP A 46 0.02 10.17 9.28
C ASP A 46 -0.79 8.87 9.11
N LYS A 47 -1.04 8.46 7.85
CA LYS A 47 -1.71 7.21 7.49
C LYS A 47 -0.79 6.31 6.68
N VAL A 48 -1.06 5.02 6.71
CA VAL A 48 -0.39 3.99 5.90
C VAL A 48 -1.34 3.52 4.82
N TYR A 49 -0.87 3.51 3.57
CA TYR A 49 -1.63 3.09 2.40
C TYR A 49 -1.00 1.82 1.83
N TYR A 50 -1.72 0.72 1.92
CA TYR A 50 -1.11 -0.59 1.74
C TYR A 50 -1.97 -1.56 0.93
N LEU A 51 -1.26 -2.48 0.28
CA LEU A 51 -1.79 -3.51 -0.60
C LEU A 51 -1.50 -4.88 -0.01
N SER A 52 -2.47 -5.78 -0.09
CA SER A 52 -2.28 -7.17 0.32
C SER A 52 -1.58 -7.97 -0.76
N ALA A 53 -0.60 -8.79 -0.40
CA ALA A 53 -0.01 -9.79 -1.29
C ALA A 53 -0.34 -11.22 -0.85
N LYS A 54 -0.45 -12.15 -1.80
CA LYS A 54 -0.61 -13.60 -1.57
C LYS A 54 0.37 -14.39 -2.43
N SER A 55 0.74 -15.58 -1.98
CA SER A 55 1.43 -16.55 -2.84
C SER A 55 0.48 -17.08 -3.91
N VAL A 56 1.01 -17.28 -5.13
CA VAL A 56 0.29 -17.96 -6.21
C VAL A 56 0.63 -19.44 -6.15
N SER A 57 -0.39 -20.29 -6.17
CA SER A 57 -0.27 -21.75 -6.20
C SER A 57 -1.28 -22.32 -7.17
N ASP A 58 -1.12 -23.58 -7.57
CA ASP A 58 -2.02 -24.20 -8.55
C ASP A 58 -3.49 -24.16 -8.13
N LYS A 59 -3.75 -24.21 -6.82
CA LYS A 59 -5.12 -24.12 -6.26
C LYS A 59 -5.77 -22.75 -6.49
N ASN A 60 -5.00 -21.67 -6.50
CA ASN A 60 -5.55 -20.30 -6.60
C ASN A 60 -5.18 -19.58 -7.90
N ARG A 61 -4.38 -20.21 -8.77
CA ARG A 61 -3.81 -19.62 -9.99
C ARG A 61 -4.87 -19.01 -10.89
N LYS A 62 -5.85 -19.81 -11.32
CA LYS A 62 -6.91 -19.37 -12.23
C LYS A 62 -7.64 -18.13 -11.71
N ASN A 63 -8.15 -18.19 -10.48
CA ASN A 63 -8.85 -17.05 -9.87
C ASN A 63 -7.96 -15.81 -9.70
N THR A 64 -6.63 -16.00 -9.57
CA THR A 64 -5.68 -14.90 -9.42
C THR A 64 -5.36 -14.25 -10.78
N GLU A 65 -5.25 -15.05 -11.84
CA GLU A 65 -5.01 -14.61 -13.22
C GLU A 65 -6.26 -13.97 -13.85
N ASP A 66 -7.46 -14.47 -13.52
CA ASP A 66 -8.74 -13.94 -13.99
C ASP A 66 -9.03 -12.53 -13.40
N ASP A 67 -8.53 -12.25 -12.21
CA ASP A 67 -8.64 -10.94 -11.56
C ASP A 67 -7.56 -9.99 -12.09
N LYS A 68 -7.95 -9.21 -13.11
CA LYS A 68 -7.13 -8.17 -13.76
C LYS A 68 -6.65 -7.06 -12.81
N GLY A 69 -7.25 -6.97 -11.61
CA GLY A 69 -6.82 -6.06 -10.56
C GLY A 69 -5.49 -6.46 -9.93
N ASN A 70 -5.06 -7.71 -10.09
CA ASN A 70 -3.80 -8.20 -9.53
C ASN A 70 -2.59 -7.86 -10.38
N LEU A 71 -1.46 -7.61 -9.71
CA LEU A 71 -0.13 -7.67 -10.28
C LEU A 71 0.50 -9.02 -9.89
N ILE A 72 0.79 -9.87 -10.87
CA ILE A 72 1.48 -11.15 -10.65
C ILE A 72 2.98 -10.95 -10.88
N LEU A 73 3.79 -11.37 -9.92
CA LEU A 73 5.25 -11.27 -9.94
C LEU A 73 5.86 -12.65 -9.74
N LYS A 74 6.95 -12.95 -10.45
CA LYS A 74 7.70 -14.20 -10.28
C LYS A 74 8.53 -14.24 -8.99
N THR A 75 8.92 -13.07 -8.48
CA THR A 75 9.62 -12.92 -7.21
C THR A 75 8.70 -12.31 -6.15
N ASP A 76 8.96 -12.63 -4.88
CA ASP A 76 8.23 -12.03 -3.78
C ASP A 76 8.70 -10.60 -3.46
N LEU A 77 8.04 -9.95 -2.51
CA LEU A 77 8.36 -8.58 -2.08
C LEU A 77 9.75 -8.43 -1.42
N TYR A 78 10.43 -9.54 -1.11
CA TYR A 78 11.76 -9.60 -0.52
C TYR A 78 12.84 -9.93 -1.56
N GLY A 79 12.44 -10.24 -2.81
CA GLY A 79 13.34 -10.61 -3.90
C GLY A 79 13.61 -12.10 -4.03
N ASN A 80 12.90 -12.96 -3.27
CA ASN A 80 13.06 -14.40 -3.39
C ASN A 80 12.31 -14.94 -4.63
N ASP A 81 12.79 -16.03 -5.22
CA ASP A 81 12.12 -16.73 -6.33
C ASP A 81 10.85 -17.46 -5.83
N LYS A 82 9.76 -16.71 -5.76
CA LYS A 82 8.47 -17.17 -5.28
C LYS A 82 7.37 -16.32 -5.89
N GLU A 83 6.51 -16.96 -6.67
CA GLU A 83 5.43 -16.26 -7.35
C GLU A 83 4.38 -15.74 -6.37
N ILE A 84 4.07 -14.45 -6.50
CA ILE A 84 3.06 -13.76 -5.69
C ILE A 84 2.11 -12.96 -6.57
N ALA A 85 0.95 -12.64 -6.00
CA ALA A 85 0.02 -11.67 -6.54
C ALA A 85 -0.23 -10.57 -5.51
N ILE A 86 -0.11 -9.32 -5.96
CA ILE A 86 -0.42 -8.12 -5.20
C ILE A 86 -1.78 -7.62 -5.67
N ASN A 87 -2.73 -7.46 -4.75
CA ASN A 87 -4.04 -6.91 -5.09
C ASN A 87 -3.94 -5.40 -5.25
N CYS A 88 -3.95 -4.92 -6.49
CA CYS A 88 -3.93 -3.50 -6.84
C CYS A 88 -5.33 -2.95 -7.18
N SER A 89 -6.40 -3.69 -6.85
CA SER A 89 -7.79 -3.22 -6.98
C SER A 89 -8.38 -2.70 -5.67
N VAL A 90 -7.64 -2.83 -4.56
CA VAL A 90 -8.07 -2.40 -3.24
C VAL A 90 -6.90 -1.73 -2.53
N ILE A 91 -7.14 -0.51 -2.04
CA ILE A 91 -6.23 0.19 -1.16
C ILE A 91 -6.82 0.16 0.25
N ASN A 92 -6.08 -0.45 1.18
CA ASN A 92 -6.40 -0.41 2.58
C ASN A 92 -5.64 0.73 3.25
N VAL A 93 -6.28 1.38 4.21
CA VAL A 93 -5.75 2.56 4.89
C VAL A 93 -5.89 2.38 6.40
N MET A 94 -4.89 2.81 7.15
CA MET A 94 -4.92 2.80 8.61
C MET A 94 -4.11 4.00 9.15
N ASP A 95 -4.46 4.49 10.33
CA ASP A 95 -3.55 5.35 11.09
C ASP A 95 -2.18 4.68 11.23
N ARG A 96 -1.11 5.45 11.07
CA ARG A 96 0.24 4.90 11.04
C ARG A 96 0.65 4.29 12.38
N LYS A 97 0.36 4.95 13.50
CA LYS A 97 0.73 4.44 14.83
C LYS A 97 -0.05 3.17 15.13
N LEU A 98 -1.33 3.14 14.77
CA LEU A 98 -2.13 1.92 14.87
C LEU A 98 -1.52 0.80 14.03
N PHE A 99 -1.17 1.06 12.76
CA PHE A 99 -0.56 0.07 11.88
C PHE A 99 0.73 -0.49 12.44
N GLU A 100 1.70 0.37 12.79
CA GLU A 100 3.02 -0.05 13.29
C GLU A 100 2.88 -0.87 14.59
N SER A 101 1.91 -0.55 15.46
CA SER A 101 1.66 -1.28 16.72
C SER A 101 1.23 -2.75 16.54
N LEU A 102 0.74 -3.12 15.34
CA LEU A 102 0.28 -4.48 15.06
C LEU A 102 1.40 -5.46 14.73
N TYR A 103 2.63 -4.98 14.54
CA TYR A 103 3.75 -5.78 14.03
C TYR A 103 4.80 -6.04 15.10
N VAL A 104 5.47 -7.19 14.97
CA VAL A 104 6.59 -7.56 15.84
C VAL A 104 7.75 -6.61 15.54
N GLU A 105 8.22 -5.91 16.57
CA GLU A 105 9.41 -5.07 16.52
C GLU A 105 10.65 -5.89 16.14
N ASP A 106 11.56 -5.32 15.36
CA ASP A 106 12.81 -5.95 14.89
C ASP A 106 12.68 -7.30 14.13
N SER A 107 11.48 -7.67 13.70
CA SER A 107 11.31 -8.83 12.82
C SER A 107 11.93 -8.57 11.45
N GLU A 108 12.76 -9.51 10.97
CA GLU A 108 13.37 -9.49 9.62
C GLU A 108 12.35 -9.38 8.47
N TRP A 109 11.08 -9.71 8.74
CA TRP A 109 9.96 -9.65 7.79
C TRP A 109 9.18 -8.33 7.82
N ASN A 110 9.58 -7.37 8.66
CA ASN A 110 8.89 -6.08 8.84
C ASN A 110 9.83 -4.92 8.50
N ASN A 111 9.26 -3.80 8.05
CA ASN A 111 10.00 -2.62 7.63
C ASN A 111 11.08 -2.89 6.54
N VAL A 112 10.89 -3.95 5.75
CA VAL A 112 11.83 -4.32 4.68
C VAL A 112 11.56 -3.47 3.45
N GLN A 113 12.60 -2.90 2.86
CA GLN A 113 12.45 -2.13 1.61
C GLN A 113 12.33 -3.10 0.42
N THR A 114 11.26 -3.00 -0.36
CA THR A 114 11.13 -3.72 -1.65
C THR A 114 12.09 -3.16 -2.72
N SER A 115 12.20 -3.82 -3.88
CA SER A 115 13.00 -3.28 -5.00
C SER A 115 12.31 -2.11 -5.69
N ALA A 116 13.10 -1.22 -6.31
CA ALA A 116 12.56 -0.11 -7.09
C ALA A 116 11.70 -0.59 -8.28
N ASP A 117 12.10 -1.70 -8.93
CA ASP A 117 11.35 -2.35 -10.01
C ASP A 117 9.98 -2.86 -9.55
N ILE A 118 9.90 -3.55 -8.40
CA ILE A 118 8.62 -4.02 -7.85
C ILE A 118 7.73 -2.81 -7.52
N TYR A 119 8.30 -1.77 -6.91
CA TYR A 119 7.55 -0.54 -6.60
C TYR A 119 6.99 0.10 -7.86
N ASP A 120 7.80 0.27 -8.91
CA ASP A 120 7.38 0.88 -10.17
C ASP A 120 6.24 0.10 -10.83
N LYS A 121 6.37 -1.23 -10.92
CA LYS A 121 5.30 -2.11 -11.44
C LYS A 121 4.00 -1.99 -10.65
N VAL A 122 4.09 -1.90 -9.32
CA VAL A 122 2.92 -1.71 -8.45
C VAL A 122 2.25 -0.38 -8.74
N MET A 123 3.02 0.71 -8.82
CA MET A 123 2.46 2.04 -9.07
C MET A 123 1.79 2.13 -10.44
N HIS A 124 2.39 1.57 -11.49
CA HIS A 124 1.74 1.49 -12.81
C HIS A 124 0.48 0.64 -12.77
N LYS A 125 0.48 -0.49 -12.06
CA LYS A 125 -0.74 -1.30 -11.94
C LYS A 125 -1.87 -0.58 -11.19
N LEU A 126 -1.53 0.16 -10.14
CA LEU A 126 -2.49 1.03 -9.44
C LEU A 126 -3.03 2.12 -10.38
N TYR A 127 -2.19 2.69 -11.23
CA TYR A 127 -2.60 3.70 -12.20
C TYR A 127 -3.52 3.13 -13.29
N GLU A 128 -3.25 1.92 -13.79
CA GLU A 128 -4.16 1.21 -14.70
C GLU A 128 -5.54 0.98 -14.07
N ASN A 129 -5.57 0.61 -12.80
CA ASN A 129 -6.81 0.27 -12.08
C ASN A 129 -7.52 1.49 -11.49
N LEU A 130 -6.98 2.70 -11.63
CA LEU A 130 -7.24 3.84 -10.74
C LEU A 130 -8.73 4.18 -10.56
N ASN A 131 -9.51 4.08 -11.64
CA ASN A 131 -10.94 4.40 -11.64
C ASN A 131 -11.79 3.39 -10.87
N ASP A 132 -11.29 2.16 -10.70
CA ASP A 132 -12.03 1.03 -10.15
C ASP A 132 -11.54 0.58 -8.77
N ILE A 133 -10.50 1.24 -8.23
CA ILE A 133 -9.94 0.91 -6.91
C ILE A 133 -10.99 1.12 -5.82
N GLN A 134 -11.16 0.12 -4.97
CA GLN A 134 -11.91 0.24 -3.72
C GLN A 134 -11.01 0.71 -2.58
N TYR A 135 -11.58 1.48 -1.66
CA TYR A 135 -10.87 2.07 -0.53
C TYR A 135 -11.54 1.68 0.76
N PHE A 136 -10.76 1.14 1.69
CA PHE A 136 -11.24 0.77 3.01
C PHE A 136 -10.28 1.31 4.07
N GLU A 137 -10.81 2.02 5.06
CA GLU A 137 -10.02 2.55 6.17
C GLU A 137 -10.42 1.86 7.47
N ILE A 138 -9.41 1.43 8.22
CA ILE A 138 -9.59 0.91 9.57
C ILE A 138 -9.63 2.06 10.54
N ASP A 139 -10.63 2.04 11.41
CA ASP A 139 -10.78 2.99 12.51
C ASP A 139 -10.06 2.48 13.76
N SER A 140 -10.42 1.27 14.19
CA SER A 140 -10.03 0.72 15.47
C SER A 140 -10.21 -0.80 15.50
N PHE A 141 -9.83 -1.41 16.62
CA PHE A 141 -10.16 -2.79 16.94
C PHE A 141 -10.97 -2.80 18.23
N SER A 142 -12.02 -3.62 18.25
CA SER A 142 -12.74 -3.99 19.46
C SER A 142 -12.27 -5.37 19.94
N ASP A 143 -12.82 -5.84 21.05
CA ASP A 143 -12.53 -7.17 21.58
C ASP A 143 -12.95 -8.32 20.64
N THR A 144 -13.81 -8.05 19.65
CA THR A 144 -14.38 -9.09 18.78
C THR A 144 -14.15 -8.88 17.29
N GLN A 145 -13.81 -7.68 16.84
CA GLN A 145 -13.70 -7.37 15.42
C GLN A 145 -12.87 -6.13 15.09
N THR A 146 -12.46 -6.04 13.82
CA THR A 146 -11.98 -4.79 13.20
C THR A 146 -13.14 -3.85 12.94
N ASN A 147 -13.04 -2.61 13.41
CA ASN A 147 -13.98 -1.55 13.10
C ASN A 147 -13.49 -0.78 11.88
N TRP A 148 -14.30 -0.77 10.83
CA TRP A 148 -14.01 -0.06 9.59
C TRP A 148 -14.73 1.28 9.57
N LYS A 149 -14.08 2.31 9.03
CA LYS A 149 -14.74 3.60 8.82
C LYS A 149 -15.82 3.50 7.77
N PHE A 150 -16.79 4.42 7.87
CA PHE A 150 -17.80 4.58 6.84
C PHE A 150 -17.16 4.98 5.51
N ARG A 151 -17.78 4.52 4.42
CA ARG A 151 -17.27 4.69 3.05
C ARG A 151 -16.92 6.15 2.71
N ASP A 152 -17.73 7.10 3.16
CA ASP A 152 -17.54 8.53 2.86
C ASP A 152 -16.27 9.11 3.52
N GLU A 153 -15.86 8.59 4.67
CA GLU A 153 -14.60 8.96 5.29
C GLU A 153 -13.41 8.36 4.54
N GLY A 154 -13.55 7.09 4.11
CA GLY A 154 -12.57 6.43 3.25
C GLY A 154 -12.36 7.16 1.91
N LEU A 155 -13.41 7.79 1.36
CA LEU A 155 -13.33 8.59 0.13
C LEU A 155 -12.45 9.85 0.27
N LYS A 156 -12.19 10.35 1.49
CA LYS A 156 -11.21 11.44 1.67
C LYS A 156 -9.79 10.99 1.36
N ASN A 157 -9.45 9.74 1.68
CA ASN A 157 -8.14 9.16 1.35
C ASN A 157 -7.95 8.94 -0.14
N LYS A 158 -9.04 8.68 -0.88
CA LYS A 158 -9.01 8.45 -2.33
C LYS A 158 -8.27 9.58 -3.06
N LYS A 159 -8.55 10.84 -2.72
CA LYS A 159 -7.89 11.99 -3.34
C LYS A 159 -6.37 11.98 -3.17
N VAL A 160 -5.90 11.70 -1.95
CA VAL A 160 -4.46 11.62 -1.65
C VAL A 160 -3.82 10.46 -2.40
N CYS A 161 -4.43 9.27 -2.38
CA CYS A 161 -3.95 8.11 -3.13
C CYS A 161 -3.83 8.40 -4.61
N GLU A 162 -4.90 8.91 -5.22
CA GLU A 162 -4.92 9.23 -6.64
C GLU A 162 -3.86 10.26 -7.00
N ALA A 163 -3.67 11.30 -6.18
CA ALA A 163 -2.64 12.30 -6.41
C ALA A 163 -1.24 11.67 -6.38
N ILE A 164 -0.95 10.81 -5.40
CA ILE A 164 0.34 10.09 -5.31
C ILE A 164 0.54 9.19 -6.54
N ILE A 165 -0.45 8.37 -6.89
CA ILE A 165 -0.37 7.43 -8.02
C ILE A 165 -0.21 8.16 -9.35
N LYS A 166 -1.06 9.16 -9.63
CA LYS A 166 -0.99 9.97 -10.86
C LYS A 166 0.35 10.67 -11.00
N ASN A 167 0.81 11.33 -9.95
CA ASN A 167 2.07 12.08 -10.03
C ASN A 167 3.27 11.14 -10.23
N TYR A 168 3.28 9.98 -9.56
CA TYR A 168 4.31 8.99 -9.79
C TYR A 168 4.36 8.57 -11.27
N CYS A 169 3.25 8.07 -11.81
CA CYS A 169 3.23 7.52 -13.16
C CYS A 169 3.42 8.57 -14.26
N ILE A 170 2.85 9.77 -14.10
CA ILE A 170 2.90 10.82 -15.13
C ILE A 170 4.23 11.57 -15.11
N TYR A 171 4.77 11.87 -13.92
CA TYR A 171 5.93 12.77 -13.80
C TYR A 171 7.20 12.09 -13.29
N PHE A 172 7.10 11.17 -12.34
CA PHE A 172 8.29 10.71 -11.61
C PHE A 172 8.91 9.43 -12.16
N SER A 173 8.10 8.46 -12.61
CA SER A 173 8.60 7.17 -13.09
C SER A 173 9.67 7.35 -14.18
N LYS A 174 9.43 8.24 -15.15
CA LYS A 174 10.43 8.59 -16.18
C LYS A 174 11.67 9.28 -15.62
N GLN A 175 11.55 10.12 -14.60
CA GLN A 175 12.69 10.80 -13.98
C GLN A 175 13.55 9.84 -13.14
N LEU A 176 12.96 8.74 -12.68
CA LEU A 176 13.59 7.74 -11.81
C LEU A 176 13.99 6.47 -12.57
N SER A 177 13.77 6.41 -13.89
CA SER A 177 14.02 5.20 -14.70
C SER A 177 15.45 4.71 -14.62
N ASP A 178 16.41 5.63 -14.66
CA ASP A 178 17.84 5.28 -14.60
C ASP A 178 18.20 4.67 -13.25
N GLN A 179 17.56 5.12 -12.17
CA GLN A 179 17.77 4.57 -10.83
C GLN A 179 17.17 3.17 -10.71
N ILE A 180 16.06 2.91 -11.39
CA ILE A 180 15.45 1.57 -11.49
C ILE A 180 16.38 0.64 -12.30
N ILE A 181 16.78 1.05 -13.50
CA ILE A 181 17.63 0.27 -14.42
C ILE A 181 18.97 -0.10 -13.78
N ASN A 182 19.58 0.85 -13.07
CA ASN A 182 20.86 0.66 -12.41
C ASN A 182 20.74 0.13 -10.97
N ASN A 183 19.54 -0.30 -10.54
CA ASN A 183 19.27 -0.85 -9.22
C ASN A 183 19.74 0.04 -8.05
N MET A 184 19.62 1.35 -8.19
CA MET A 184 20.01 2.35 -7.19
C MET A 184 18.91 2.51 -6.13
N LYS A 185 18.62 1.42 -5.41
CA LYS A 185 17.49 1.29 -4.47
C LYS A 185 17.40 2.43 -3.45
N ASP A 186 18.50 2.73 -2.76
CA ASP A 186 18.49 3.74 -1.69
C ASP A 186 18.28 5.15 -2.23
N LEU A 187 18.86 5.44 -3.40
CA LEU A 187 18.68 6.72 -4.08
C LEU A 187 17.22 6.88 -4.56
N PHE A 188 16.65 5.83 -5.14
CA PHE A 188 15.27 5.80 -5.62
C PHE A 188 14.26 6.19 -4.54
N PHE A 189 14.29 5.50 -3.39
CA PHE A 189 13.32 5.77 -2.34
C PHE A 189 13.54 7.12 -1.65
N LYS A 190 14.79 7.57 -1.54
CA LYS A 190 15.12 8.91 -1.00
C LYS A 190 14.60 10.02 -1.90
N ASP A 191 14.82 9.92 -3.21
CA ASP A 191 14.33 10.91 -4.18
C ASP A 191 12.81 10.92 -4.24
N LEU A 192 12.19 9.73 -4.15
CA LEU A 192 10.75 9.60 -4.13
C LEU A 192 10.12 10.22 -2.88
N GLU A 193 10.71 10.02 -1.71
CA GLU A 193 10.28 10.67 -0.46
C GLU A 193 10.28 12.20 -0.58
N TYR A 194 11.34 12.76 -1.18
CA TYR A 194 11.42 14.20 -1.45
C TYR A 194 10.30 14.67 -2.40
N LYS A 195 10.07 13.94 -3.50
CA LYS A 195 9.03 14.28 -4.48
C LYS A 195 7.62 14.24 -3.88
N TYR A 196 7.32 13.26 -3.02
CA TYR A 196 6.00 13.14 -2.38
C TYR A 196 5.71 14.19 -1.32
N LYS A 197 6.74 14.76 -0.68
CA LYS A 197 6.56 15.85 0.30
C LYS A 197 5.77 17.04 -0.27
N ASN A 198 5.98 17.35 -1.56
CA ASN A 198 5.35 18.49 -2.22
C ASN A 198 3.89 18.23 -2.63
N ILE A 199 3.54 16.97 -2.95
CA ILE A 199 2.17 16.61 -3.37
C ILE A 199 1.19 16.78 -2.22
N VAL A 200 1.53 16.27 -1.03
CA VAL A 200 0.63 16.32 0.12
C VAL A 200 0.43 17.74 0.62
N TYR A 201 1.47 18.56 0.57
CA TYR A 201 1.36 19.97 0.91
C TYR A 201 0.35 20.70 0.01
N GLU A 202 0.42 20.50 -1.32
CA GLU A 202 -0.49 21.17 -2.25
C GLU A 202 -1.92 20.59 -2.20
N SER A 203 -2.09 19.26 -2.04
CA SER A 203 -3.43 18.66 -1.94
C SER A 203 -4.18 19.06 -0.66
N GLN A 204 -3.47 19.27 0.46
CA GLN A 204 -4.05 19.75 1.71
C GLN A 204 -4.34 21.27 1.70
N LYS A 205 -3.63 22.04 0.88
CA LYS A 205 -3.81 23.48 0.74
C LYS A 205 -5.10 23.84 0.01
N GLU A 206 -5.54 23.01 -0.93
CA GLU A 206 -6.85 23.15 -1.56
C GLU A 206 -8.00 22.96 -0.56
N GLU A 207 -7.91 21.99 0.36
CA GLU A 207 -8.94 21.79 1.40
C GLU A 207 -9.05 22.99 2.37
N ARG A 208 -7.92 23.59 2.77
CA ARG A 208 -7.91 24.75 3.68
C ARG A 208 -8.51 26.02 3.06
N ARG A 209 -8.41 26.19 1.74
CA ARG A 209 -9.04 27.33 1.04
C ARG A 209 -10.56 27.26 1.02
N PHE A 210 -11.15 26.07 1.17
CA PHE A 210 -12.60 25.92 1.31
C PHE A 210 -13.10 26.13 2.75
N THR A 211 -12.25 25.98 3.77
CA THR A 211 -12.64 26.15 5.18
C THR A 211 -12.54 27.60 5.67
N LEU A 212 -11.76 28.46 5.01
CA LEU A 212 -11.58 29.88 5.36
C LEU A 212 -12.65 30.82 4.72
N LYS A 213 -13.70 30.26 4.12
CA LYS A 213 -14.90 31.00 3.72
C LYS A 213 -16.05 30.69 4.68
N LEU A 214 -15.95 31.17 5.91
CA LEU A 214 -17.07 31.39 6.83
C LEU A 214 -16.85 32.70 7.59
#